data_AF-A0A401G4Z7-F1
#
_entry.id   AF-A0A401G4Z7-F1
#
_cell.length_a   1.000
_cell.length_b   1.000
_cell.length_c   1.000
_cell.angle_alpha   90.00
_cell.angle_beta   90.00
_cell.angle_gamma   90.00
#
_symmetry.space_group_name_H-M   'P 1'
#
loop_
_entity.id
_entity.type
_entity.pdbx_description
1 polymer ?
#
loop_
_entity_poly.entity_id
_entity_poly.type
_entity_poly.pdbx_seq_one_letter_code
_entity_poly.pdbx_strand_id
1 'polypeptide(L)'
;MAGSTVIQRAQHPVFFLEVKPAAYLEGDATPGMADDQMHVRFFILRNLVEISVLHAISALGIRLCLYTYTASTSDLEPAAIARLPTRMNDYAPVECWL
;
A
#
# COMPACT_ATOMS: atom_id res chain seq x y z
N MET A 1 -0.16 -9.09 13.84
CA MET A 1 -0.93 -9.15 12.58
C MET A 1 -1.17 -7.73 12.09
N ALA A 2 -1.08 -7.47 10.79
CA ALA A 2 -1.47 -6.18 10.22
C ALA A 2 -3.00 -6.05 10.26
N GLY A 3 -3.51 -4.85 10.53
CA GLY A 3 -4.94 -4.57 10.54
C GLY A 3 -5.38 -3.94 9.22
N SER A 4 -6.18 -4.67 8.44
CA SER A 4 -6.76 -4.16 7.18
C SER A 4 -8.20 -3.73 7.40
N THR A 5 -8.53 -2.49 7.05
CA THR A 5 -9.91 -1.99 7.04
C THR A 5 -10.27 -1.50 5.65
N VAL A 6 -11.26 -2.15 5.02
CA VAL A 6 -11.81 -1.72 3.72
C VAL A 6 -13.08 -0.93 3.97
N ILE A 7 -13.11 0.31 3.50
CA ILE A 7 -14.30 1.15 3.51
C ILE A 7 -15.07 0.91 2.21
N GLN A 8 -16.36 0.62 2.34
CA GLN A 8 -17.20 0.24 1.22
C GLN A 8 -18.48 1.09 1.16
N ARG A 9 -18.97 1.34 -0.05
CA ARG A 9 -20.29 1.92 -0.31
C ARG A 9 -21.03 1.02 -1.27
N ALA A 10 -22.24 0.58 -0.88
CA ALA A 10 -23.02 -0.38 -1.66
C ALA A 10 -22.21 -1.62 -2.09
N GLN A 11 -21.40 -2.16 -1.17
CA GLN A 11 -20.50 -3.32 -1.38
C GLN A 11 -19.30 -3.07 -2.31
N HIS A 12 -19.11 -1.86 -2.83
CA HIS A 12 -17.94 -1.48 -3.61
C HIS A 12 -16.87 -0.82 -2.74
N PRO A 13 -15.59 -1.25 -2.80
CA PRO A 13 -14.49 -0.56 -2.14
C PRO A 13 -14.37 0.88 -2.64
N VAL A 14 -14.35 1.82 -1.70
CA VAL A 14 -14.11 3.24 -1.99
C VAL A 14 -12.80 3.73 -1.39
N PHE A 15 -12.27 3.01 -0.40
CA PHE A 15 -11.00 3.30 0.27
C PHE A 15 -10.55 2.09 1.08
N PHE A 16 -9.26 1.95 1.37
CA PHE A 16 -8.81 1.03 2.42
C PHE A 16 -7.58 1.56 3.20
N LEU A 17 -7.46 1.12 4.45
CA LEU A 17 -6.36 1.44 5.36
C LEU A 17 -5.67 0.14 5.79
N GLU A 18 -4.35 0.10 5.65
CA GLU A 18 -3.49 -0.96 6.19
C GLU A 18 -2.64 -0.40 7.34
N VAL A 19 -2.91 -0.86 8.56
CA VAL A 19 -2.11 -0.52 9.74
C VAL A 19 -1.08 -1.63 9.97
N LYS A 20 0.20 -1.27 9.87
CA LYS A 20 1.30 -2.21 10.06
C LYS A 20 1.47 -2.57 11.55
N PRO A 21 1.93 -3.79 11.86
CA PRO A 21 2.18 -4.21 13.24
C PRO A 21 3.22 -3.33 13.94
N ALA A 22 3.12 -3.19 15.26
CA ALA A 22 4.10 -2.45 16.06
C ALA A 22 5.54 -2.99 15.91
N ALA A 23 5.71 -4.30 15.67
CA ALA A 23 7.03 -4.92 15.40
C ALA A 23 7.76 -4.29 14.19
N TYR A 24 7.03 -3.70 13.24
CA TYR A 24 7.63 -2.99 12.10
C TYR A 24 8.34 -1.70 12.55
N LEU A 25 7.96 -1.13 13.72
CA LEU A 25 8.67 0.00 14.33
C LEU A 25 9.98 -0.43 15.00
N GLU A 26 10.10 -1.70 15.39
CA GLU A 26 11.28 -2.27 16.05
C GLU A 26 12.35 -2.72 15.03
N GLY A 27 12.09 -2.55 13.73
CA GLY A 27 13.03 -2.85 12.65
C GLY A 27 12.88 -4.23 12.02
N ASP A 28 11.93 -5.05 12.47
CA ASP A 28 11.69 -6.41 11.96
C ASP A 28 11.10 -6.46 10.55
N ALA A 29 10.69 -5.31 10.02
CA ALA A 29 10.13 -5.23 8.70
C ALA A 29 10.63 -4.03 7.93
N THR A 30 10.75 -4.26 6.64
CA THR A 30 11.31 -3.29 5.74
C THR A 30 10.22 -2.52 5.00
N PRO A 31 10.52 -1.30 4.53
CA PRO A 31 9.57 -0.52 3.74
C PRO A 31 9.08 -1.27 2.48
N GLY A 32 9.93 -2.09 1.86
CA GLY A 32 9.59 -2.97 0.73
C GLY A 32 8.56 -4.03 1.08
N MET A 33 8.62 -4.62 2.27
CA MET A 33 7.56 -5.54 2.73
C MET A 33 6.23 -4.81 2.93
N ALA A 34 6.27 -3.57 3.42
CA ALA A 34 5.08 -2.75 3.59
C ALA A 34 4.46 -2.35 2.24
N ASP A 35 5.30 -2.02 1.26
CA ASP A 35 4.92 -1.67 -0.11
C ASP A 35 4.33 -2.87 -0.87
N ASP A 36 5.01 -4.02 -0.85
CA ASP A 36 4.53 -5.26 -1.47
C ASP A 36 3.13 -5.63 -0.98
N GLN A 37 2.88 -5.50 0.33
CA GLN A 37 1.56 -5.76 0.89
C GLN A 37 0.49 -4.83 0.29
N MET A 38 0.81 -3.55 0.08
CA MET A 38 -0.12 -2.60 -0.53
C MET A 38 -0.40 -2.97 -1.98
N HIS A 39 0.62 -3.26 -2.78
CA HIS A 39 0.48 -3.69 -4.18
C HIS A 39 -0.37 -4.96 -4.31
N VAL A 40 -0.13 -5.96 -3.46
CA VAL A 40 -0.95 -7.19 -3.41
C VAL A 40 -2.40 -6.85 -3.05
N ARG A 41 -2.63 -5.93 -2.12
CA ARG A 41 -3.98 -5.55 -1.68
C ARG A 41 -4.76 -4.86 -2.79
N PHE A 42 -4.15 -3.91 -3.49
CA PHE A 42 -4.74 -3.30 -4.69
C PHE A 42 -5.03 -4.34 -5.77
N PHE A 43 -4.11 -5.28 -6.02
CA PHE A 43 -4.31 -6.34 -7.01
C PHE A 43 -5.54 -7.20 -6.70
N ILE A 44 -5.79 -7.52 -5.42
CA ILE A 44 -6.97 -8.27 -4.98
C ILE A 44 -8.24 -7.43 -5.14
N LEU A 45 -8.19 -6.15 -4.76
CA LEU A 45 -9.38 -5.29 -4.74
C LEU A 45 -9.77 -4.74 -6.11
N ARG A 46 -8.85 -4.62 -7.07
CA ARG A 46 -9.10 -3.93 -8.37
C ARG A 46 -10.32 -4.43 -9.13
N ASN A 47 -10.64 -5.73 -9.02
CA ASN A 47 -11.80 -6.32 -9.71
C ASN A 47 -13.14 -5.96 -9.07
N LEU A 48 -13.12 -5.37 -7.88
CA LEU A 48 -14.30 -4.94 -7.12
C LEU A 48 -14.51 -3.42 -7.18
N VAL A 49 -13.56 -2.69 -7.79
CA VAL A 49 -13.57 -1.22 -7.85
C VAL A 49 -14.44 -0.76 -9.01
N GLU A 50 -15.50 -0.03 -8.70
CA GLU A 50 -16.38 0.61 -9.71
C GLU A 50 -16.13 2.11 -9.89
N ILE A 51 -15.20 2.68 -9.10
CA ILE A 51 -14.84 4.10 -9.14
C ILE A 51 -13.59 4.33 -9.99
N SER A 52 -13.44 5.52 -10.56
CA SER A 52 -12.30 5.86 -11.43
C SER A 52 -10.97 5.84 -10.69
N VAL A 53 -10.97 6.17 -9.40
CA VAL A 53 -9.78 6.25 -8.56
C VAL A 53 -10.07 5.60 -7.21
N LEU A 54 -9.25 4.62 -6.81
CA LEU A 54 -9.27 4.04 -5.47
C LEU A 54 -8.05 4.55 -4.69
N HIS A 55 -8.30 5.22 -3.57
CA HIS A 55 -7.24 5.63 -2.64
C HIS A 55 -7.06 4.62 -1.52
N ALA A 56 -5.84 4.53 -1.00
CA ALA A 56 -5.55 3.77 0.20
C ALA A 56 -4.44 4.38 1.02
N ILE A 57 -4.39 4.08 2.31
CA ILE A 57 -3.31 4.50 3.19
C ILE A 57 -2.62 3.28 3.78
N SER A 58 -1.29 3.31 3.74
CA SER A 58 -0.43 2.42 4.51
C SER A 58 0.10 3.19 5.71
N ALA A 59 -0.20 2.73 6.92
CA ALA A 59 0.15 3.40 8.16
C ALA A 59 1.16 2.58 8.98
N LEU A 60 2.29 3.19 9.33
CA LEU A 60 3.31 2.64 10.21
C LEU A 60 3.61 3.63 11.33
N GLY A 61 3.05 3.40 12.51
CA GLY A 61 3.08 4.37 13.61
C GLY A 61 2.47 5.70 13.17
N ILE A 62 3.27 6.77 13.19
CA ILE A 62 2.86 8.11 12.74
C ILE A 62 3.09 8.36 11.24
N ARG A 63 3.77 7.44 10.55
CA ARG A 63 4.10 7.57 9.13
C ARG A 63 2.95 7.04 8.29
N LEU A 64 2.54 7.83 7.30
CA LEU A 64 1.45 7.50 6.38
C LEU A 64 1.97 7.59 4.95
N CYS A 65 1.68 6.57 4.15
CA CYS A 65 1.87 6.60 2.70
C CYS A 65 0.51 6.51 2.01
N LEU A 66 0.22 7.48 1.14
CA LEU A 66 -0.98 7.51 0.32
C LEU A 66 -0.71 6.76 -0.98
N TYR A 67 -1.59 5.82 -1.29
CA TYR A 67 -1.62 5.14 -2.58
C TYR A 67 -2.83 5.58 -3.39
N THR A 68 -2.64 5.68 -4.71
CA THR A 68 -3.66 6.06 -5.68
C THR A 68 -3.66 5.04 -6.81
N TYR A 69 -4.77 4.33 -6.97
CA TYR A 69 -5.02 3.42 -8.09
C TYR A 69 -5.97 4.08 -9.09
N THR A 70 -5.56 4.16 -10.36
CA THR A 70 -6.37 4.69 -11.45
C THR A 70 -6.95 3.53 -12.26
N ALA A 71 -8.27 3.35 -12.23
CA ALA A 71 -8.93 2.19 -12.83
C ALA A 71 -8.78 2.13 -14.36
N SER A 72 -8.78 3.28 -15.04
CA SER A 72 -8.71 3.34 -16.51
C SER A 72 -7.36 2.88 -17.08
N THR A 73 -6.27 3.07 -16.34
CA THR A 73 -4.91 2.72 -16.77
C THR A 73 -4.35 1.52 -16.00
N SER A 74 -4.98 1.15 -14.88
CA SER A 74 -4.44 0.23 -13.89
C SER A 74 -3.11 0.69 -13.27
N ASP A 75 -2.83 1.98 -13.32
CA ASP A 75 -1.65 2.55 -12.66
C ASP A 75 -1.86 2.61 -11.15
N LEU A 76 -0.81 2.32 -10.40
CA LEU A 76 -0.75 2.45 -8.95
C LEU A 76 0.45 3.32 -8.58
N GLU A 77 0.16 4.39 -7.86
CA GLU A 77 1.16 5.31 -7.31
C GLU A 77 1.17 5.21 -5.77
N PRO A 78 2.34 5.22 -5.10
CA PRO A 78 3.67 5.13 -5.70
C PRO A 78 3.88 3.80 -6.45
N ALA A 79 4.80 3.81 -7.40
CA ALA A 79 5.21 2.59 -8.09
C ALA A 79 5.93 1.65 -7.12
N ALA A 80 5.81 0.34 -7.38
CA ALA A 80 6.45 -0.69 -6.56
C ALA A 80 7.97 -0.46 -6.48
N ILE A 81 8.54 -0.69 -5.30
CA ILE A 81 9.99 -0.61 -5.11
C ILE A 81 10.66 -1.69 -5.95
N ALA A 82 11.38 -1.26 -6.99
CA ALA A 82 12.04 -2.18 -7.91
C ALA A 82 13.14 -2.96 -7.19
N ARG A 83 12.97 -4.27 -6.99
CA ARG A 83 14.02 -5.13 -6.41
C ARG A 83 15.18 -5.27 -7.39
N LEU A 84 16.39 -4.87 -6.97
CA LEU A 84 17.61 -5.06 -7.76
C LEU A 84 18.34 -6.32 -7.27
N PRO A 85 18.55 -7.35 -8.11
CA PRO A 85 19.18 -8.60 -7.66
C PRO A 85 20.64 -8.42 -7.20
N THR A 86 21.28 -7.30 -7.55
CA THR A 86 22.67 -6.99 -7.20
C THR A 86 22.80 -5.95 -6.08
N ARG A 87 21.68 -5.42 -5.55
CA ARG A 87 21.69 -4.41 -4.47
C ARG A 87 20.60 -4.73 -3.46
N MET A 88 20.94 -4.66 -2.18
CA MET A 88 19.93 -4.69 -1.12
C MET A 88 19.23 -3.31 -1.08
N ASN A 89 18.27 -3.11 -1.99
CA ASN A 89 17.53 -1.86 -2.12
C ASN A 89 16.13 -2.02 -1.52
N ASP A 90 16.08 -1.90 -0.20
CA ASP A 90 14.83 -1.82 0.55
C ASP A 90 14.43 -0.37 0.86
N TYR A 91 14.89 0.55 0.02
CA TYR A 91 14.62 1.96 0.16
C TYR A 91 13.28 2.25 -0.49
N ALA A 92 12.29 2.44 0.36
CA ALA A 92 11.04 3.04 -0.02
C ALA A 92 11.21 4.46 -0.58
N PRO A 93 10.24 4.94 -1.39
CA PRO A 93 10.17 6.34 -1.78
C PRO A 93 10.20 7.22 -0.53
N VAL A 94 11.05 8.26 -0.58
CA VAL A 94 11.23 9.22 0.51
C VAL A 94 9.89 9.83 0.92
N GLU A 95 9.01 10.04 -0.04
CA GLU A 95 7.73 10.73 0.19
C GLU A 95 6.75 9.93 1.05
N CYS A 96 6.97 8.62 1.23
CA CYS A 96 6.03 7.73 1.90
C CYS A 96 6.54 7.14 3.23
N TRP A 97 7.85 7.04 3.41
CA TRP A 97 8.41 6.20 4.48
C TRP A 97 9.61 6.81 5.22
N LEU A 98 10.05 8.04 4.89
CA LEU A 98 11.12 8.73 5.63
C LEU A 98 10.59 9.54 6.82
#